data_AF-A0A2W6N8H1-F1
#
_entry.id   AF-A0A2W6N8H1-F1
#
_cell.length_a   1.000
_cell.length_b   1.000
_cell.length_c   1.000
_cell.angle_alpha   90.00
_cell.angle_beta   90.00
_cell.angle_gamma   90.00
#
_symmetry.space_group_name_H-M   'P 1'
#
loop_
_entity.id
_entity.type
_entity.pdbx_description
1 polymer ?
#
loop_
_entity_poly.entity_id
_entity_poly.type
_entity_poly.pdbx_seq_one_letter_code
_entity_poly.pdbx_strand_id
1 'polypeptide(L)'
;MKAVILGSVLVASLLALVVILFRKRLGLSVFTSIGIHLVMAAAGIYVVNYSGWITGMYIPLNPATIGTVTVLGLPGVGLLLGLKISLFA
;
A
#
# COMPACT_ATOMS: atom_id res chain seq x y z
N MET A 1 30.79 -25.88 -9.33
CA MET A 1 30.30 -26.73 -8.21
C MET A 1 29.78 -25.91 -7.04
N LYS A 2 30.60 -25.05 -6.39
CA LYS A 2 30.16 -24.24 -5.22
C LYS A 2 28.92 -23.38 -5.45
N ALA A 3 28.84 -22.67 -6.59
CA ALA A 3 27.70 -21.81 -6.91
C ALA A 3 26.38 -22.58 -7.08
N VAL A 4 26.44 -23.79 -7.64
CA VAL A 4 25.25 -24.65 -7.83
C VAL A 4 24.72 -25.13 -6.48
N ILE A 5 25.62 -25.49 -5.56
CA ILE A 5 25.26 -25.91 -4.19
C ILE A 5 24.66 -24.74 -3.40
N LEU A 6 25.27 -23.55 -3.48
CA LEU A 6 24.74 -22.36 -2.80
C LEU A 6 23.38 -21.94 -3.38
N GLY A 7 23.23 -22.00 -4.71
CA GLY A 7 21.97 -21.69 -5.38
C GLY A 7 20.85 -22.65 -4.99
N SER A 8 21.13 -23.96 -4.93
CA SER A 8 20.11 -24.95 -4.53
C SER A 8 19.69 -24.79 -3.07
N VAL A 9 20.64 -24.54 -2.17
CA VAL A 9 20.34 -24.25 -0.75
C VAL A 9 19.50 -22.98 -0.61
N LEU A 10 19.83 -21.92 -1.36
CA LEU A 10 19.07 -20.67 -1.35
C LEU A 10 17.62 -20.89 -1.81
N VAL A 11 17.43 -21.59 -2.93
CA VAL A 11 16.09 -21.88 -3.46
C VAL A 11 15.29 -22.75 -2.49
N ALA A 12 15.88 -23.80 -1.92
CA ALA A 12 15.23 -24.64 -0.93
C ALA A 12 14.83 -23.86 0.33
N SER A 13 15.71 -22.96 0.79
CA SER A 13 15.47 -22.12 1.96
C SER A 13 14.36 -21.10 1.72
N LEU A 14 14.33 -20.47 0.53
CA LEU A 14 13.24 -19.58 0.12
C LEU A 14 11.90 -20.30 0.07
N LEU A 15 11.84 -21.48 -0.54
CA LEU A 15 10.61 -22.28 -0.60
C LEU A 15 10.13 -22.67 0.80
N ALA A 16 11.03 -23.14 1.67
CA ALA A 16 10.71 -23.47 3.05
C ALA A 16 10.17 -22.25 3.83
N LEU A 17 10.78 -21.08 3.63
CA LEU A 17 10.34 -19.83 4.26
C LEU A 17 8.93 -19.43 3.81
N VAL A 18 8.63 -19.50 2.51
CA VAL A 18 7.30 -19.23 1.96
C VAL A 18 6.26 -20.17 2.60
N VAL A 19 6.54 -21.47 2.67
CA VAL A 19 5.66 -22.46 3.30
C VAL A 19 5.41 -22.13 4.78
N ILE A 20 6.44 -21.75 5.53
CA ILE A 20 6.32 -21.37 6.95
C ILE A 20 5.47 -20.11 7.11
N LEU A 21 5.68 -19.09 6.27
CA LEU A 21 4.94 -17.83 6.30
C LEU A 21 3.42 -18.06 6.21
N PHE A 22 3.00 -18.89 5.25
CA PHE A 22 1.60 -19.27 5.08
C PHE A 22 1.09 -20.17 6.21
N ARG A 23 1.86 -21.18 6.62
CA ARG A 23 1.42 -22.17 7.61
C ARG A 23 1.29 -21.59 9.02
N LYS A 24 2.16 -20.66 9.40
CA LYS A 24 2.17 -20.02 10.73
C LYS A 24 1.40 -18.70 10.76
N ARG A 25 0.83 -18.27 9.64
CA ARG A 25 0.20 -16.95 9.47
C ARG A 25 1.08 -15.79 9.97
N LEU A 26 2.40 -15.97 9.91
CA LEU A 26 3.37 -14.97 10.38
C LEU A 26 3.27 -13.77 9.44
N GLY A 27 2.74 -12.65 9.94
CA GLY A 27 2.62 -11.41 9.18
C GLY A 27 1.28 -11.16 8.50
N LEU A 28 0.34 -12.12 8.47
CA LEU A 28 -1.00 -11.88 7.91
C LEU A 28 -1.72 -10.72 8.62
N SER A 29 -1.51 -10.55 9.93
CA SER A 29 -2.03 -9.42 10.71
C SER A 29 -1.53 -8.06 10.19
N VAL A 30 -0.23 -7.95 9.85
CA VAL A 30 0.36 -6.73 9.30
C VAL A 30 -0.17 -6.46 7.89
N PHE A 31 -0.26 -7.49 7.05
CA PHE A 31 -0.85 -7.37 5.71
C PHE A 31 -2.33 -6.98 5.77
N THR A 32 -3.11 -7.53 6.71
CA THR A 32 -4.51 -7.11 6.90
C THR A 32 -4.61 -5.68 7.42
N SER A 33 -3.74 -5.26 8.33
CA SER A 33 -3.74 -3.89 8.86
C SER A 33 -3.41 -2.87 7.77
N ILE A 34 -2.35 -3.10 6.99
CA ILE A 34 -1.97 -2.23 5.86
C ILE A 34 -3.06 -2.27 4.78
N GLY A 35 -3.60 -3.45 4.47
CA GLY A 35 -4.68 -3.62 3.49
C GLY A 35 -5.91 -2.81 3.84
N ILE A 36 -6.31 -2.76 5.12
CA ILE A 36 -7.43 -1.93 5.58
C ILE A 36 -7.13 -0.44 5.37
N HIS A 37 -5.94 0.04 5.72
CA HIS A 37 -5.55 1.45 5.50
C HIS A 37 -5.58 1.80 4.01
N LEU A 38 -5.06 0.91 3.16
CA LEU A 38 -5.02 1.08 1.71
C LEU A 38 -6.43 1.11 1.09
N VAL A 39 -7.31 0.18 1.49
CA VAL A 39 -8.70 0.12 0.98
C VAL A 39 -9.48 1.35 1.43
N MET A 40 -9.37 1.73 2.70
CA MET A 40 -10.04 2.92 3.24
C MET A 40 -9.54 4.20 2.55
N ALA A 41 -8.24 4.32 2.33
CA ALA A 41 -7.66 5.41 1.56
C ALA A 41 -8.16 5.44 0.11
N ALA A 42 -8.15 4.30 -0.58
CA ALA A 42 -8.59 4.20 -1.96
C ALA A 42 -10.07 4.58 -2.09
N ALA A 43 -10.92 4.15 -1.14
CA ALA A 43 -12.31 4.57 -1.07
C ALA A 43 -12.44 6.08 -0.85
N GLY A 44 -11.63 6.67 0.04
CA GLY A 44 -11.58 8.12 0.25
C GLY A 44 -11.20 8.89 -1.03
N ILE A 45 -10.15 8.46 -1.73
CA ILE A 45 -9.74 9.05 -3.02
C ILE A 45 -10.85 8.91 -4.06
N TYR A 46 -11.52 7.76 -4.13
CA TYR A 46 -12.63 7.55 -5.05
C TYR A 46 -13.77 8.53 -4.79
N VAL A 47 -14.14 8.72 -3.53
CA VAL A 47 -15.16 9.71 -3.14
C VAL A 47 -14.71 11.10 -3.58
N VAL A 48 -13.49 11.53 -3.27
CA VAL A 48 -12.97 12.84 -3.72
C VAL A 48 -13.09 13.00 -5.23
N ASN A 49 -12.55 12.05 -5.99
CA ASN A 49 -12.39 12.19 -7.43
C ASN A 49 -13.71 12.03 -8.21
N TYR A 50 -14.66 11.24 -7.70
CA TYR A 50 -15.84 10.83 -8.48
C TYR A 50 -17.19 11.19 -7.84
N SER A 51 -17.28 11.51 -6.54
CA SER A 51 -18.57 11.84 -5.91
C SER A 51 -19.15 13.18 -6.35
N GLY A 52 -18.33 14.09 -6.87
CA GLY A 52 -18.71 15.47 -7.15
C GLY A 52 -18.92 16.33 -5.89
N TRP A 53 -18.72 15.79 -4.68
CA TRP A 53 -18.87 16.53 -3.42
C TRP A 53 -17.81 17.63 -3.27
N ILE A 54 -16.62 17.40 -3.82
CA ILE A 54 -15.52 18.37 -3.84
C ILE A 54 -15.22 18.70 -5.30
N THR A 55 -15.96 19.66 -5.84
CA THR A 55 -15.86 20.06 -7.26
C THR A 55 -14.47 20.57 -7.61
N GLY A 56 -13.90 20.09 -8.72
CA GLY A 56 -12.58 20.53 -9.23
C GLY A 56 -11.37 19.92 -8.50
N MET A 57 -11.59 19.00 -7.56
CA MET A 57 -10.51 18.34 -6.82
C MET A 57 -10.28 16.92 -7.33
N TYR A 58 -9.13 16.74 -7.97
CA TYR A 58 -8.65 15.44 -8.47
C TYR A 58 -7.31 15.12 -7.81
N ILE A 59 -7.23 13.98 -7.13
CA ILE A 59 -5.98 13.40 -6.62
C ILE A 59 -5.47 12.42 -7.69
N PRO A 60 -4.30 12.69 -8.31
CA PRO A 60 -3.73 11.78 -9.29
C PRO A 60 -3.27 10.47 -8.61
N LEU A 61 -3.44 9.34 -9.28
CA LEU A 61 -2.93 8.04 -8.81
C LEU A 61 -1.53 7.79 -9.39
N ASN A 62 -0.52 8.23 -8.66
CA ASN A 62 0.90 7.98 -8.95
C ASN A 62 1.60 7.31 -7.75
N PRO A 63 2.85 6.82 -7.90
CA PRO A 63 3.55 6.13 -6.83
C PRO A 63 3.70 6.94 -5.54
N ALA A 64 3.83 8.27 -5.62
CA ALA A 64 3.95 9.12 -4.45
C ALA A 64 2.63 9.17 -3.67
N THR A 65 1.52 9.46 -4.33
CA THR A 65 0.17 9.45 -3.71
C THR A 65 -0.18 8.09 -3.12
N ILE A 66 0.10 7.00 -3.85
CA ILE A 66 -0.16 5.64 -3.37
C ILE A 66 0.68 5.36 -2.12
N GLY A 67 1.97 5.71 -2.13
CA GLY A 67 2.87 5.58 -0.98
C GLY A 67 2.35 6.34 0.25
N THR A 68 1.99 7.61 0.08
CA THR A 68 1.45 8.44 1.17
C THR A 68 0.22 7.82 1.82
N VAL A 69 -0.74 7.38 1.03
CA VAL A 69 -2.00 6.83 1.57
C VAL A 69 -1.89 5.39 2.05
N THR A 70 -0.91 4.62 1.56
CA THR A 70 -0.61 3.29 2.10
C THR A 70 -0.04 3.39 3.52
N VAL A 71 0.79 4.40 3.78
CA VAL A 71 1.38 4.65 5.11
C VAL A 71 0.37 5.29 6.06
N LEU A 72 -0.36 6.30 5.59
CA LEU A 72 -1.21 7.14 6.45
C LEU A 72 -2.69 6.77 6.42
N GLY A 73 -3.15 5.92 5.49
CA GLY A 73 -4.57 5.60 5.31
C GLY A 73 -5.42 6.82 4.91
N LEU A 74 -6.65 6.89 5.45
CA LEU A 74 -7.56 8.02 5.27
C LEU A 74 -6.96 9.39 5.66
N PRO A 75 -6.22 9.53 6.77
CA PRO A 75 -5.47 10.76 7.06
C PRO A 75 -4.56 11.22 5.92
N GLY A 76 -3.95 10.29 5.17
CA GLY A 76 -3.15 10.61 3.99
C GLY A 76 -3.95 11.24 2.86
N VAL A 77 -5.21 10.80 2.66
CA VAL A 77 -6.12 11.43 1.69
C VAL A 77 -6.41 12.87 2.11
N GLY A 78 -6.71 13.10 3.39
CA GLY A 78 -6.89 14.45 3.94
C GLY A 78 -5.67 15.34 3.77
N LEU A 79 -4.47 14.82 4.00
CA LEU A 79 -3.21 15.52 3.78
C LEU A 79 -3.03 15.92 2.31
N LEU A 80 -3.28 15.02 1.37
CA LEU A 80 -3.16 15.30 -0.07
C LEU A 80 -4.15 16.37 -0.52
N LEU A 81 -5.38 16.33 0.00
CA LEU A 81 -6.40 17.35 -0.22
C LEU A 81 -5.96 18.70 0.34
N GLY A 82 -5.53 18.73 1.60
CA GLY A 82 -5.07 19.94 2.28
C GLY A 82 -3.88 20.57 1.58
N LEU A 83 -2.92 19.76 1.12
CA LEU A 83 -1.78 20.22 0.35
C LEU A 83 -2.21 20.84 -0.99
N LYS A 84 -3.14 20.18 -1.71
CA LYS A 84 -3.65 20.69 -2.99
C LYS A 84 -4.39 22.02 -2.80
N ILE A 85 -5.20 22.14 -1.76
CA ILE A 85 -5.87 23.40 -1.39
C ILE A 85 -4.82 24.46 -1.03
N SER A 86 -3.87 24.14 -0.16
CA SER A 86 -2.88 25.14 0.30
C SER A 86 -1.96 25.65 -0.82
N LEU A 87 -1.69 24.86 -1.84
CA LEU A 87 -0.78 25.23 -2.94
C LEU A 87 -1.49 25.79 -4.17
N PHE A 88 -2.77 25.46 -4.37
CA PHE A 88 -3.48 25.76 -5.62
C PHE A 88 -4.90 26.33 -5.41
N ALA A 89 -5.32 26.61 -4.18
CA ALA A 89 -6.52 27.40 -3.91
C ALA A 89 -6.26 28.90 -4.01
#